data_AF-A0A3A9AR68-F1
#
_entry.id   AF-A0A3A9AR68-F1
#
_cell.length_a   1.000
_cell.length_b   1.000
_cell.length_c   1.000
_cell.angle_alpha   90.00
_cell.angle_beta   90.00
_cell.angle_gamma   90.00
#
_symmetry.space_group_name_H-M   'P 1'
#
loop_
_entity.id
_entity.type
_entity.pdbx_description
1 polymer ?
#
loop_
_entity_poly.entity_id
_entity_poly.type
_entity_poly.pdbx_seq_one_letter_code
_entity_poly.pdbx_strand_id
1 'polypeptide(L)'
;MKKSRRWPLIVFLWVIFISMVTVVAYLSFQNGEDAKILGKQLVNKLTETSYLQKGNTEEEMLTLTYLVRQFGRFFAFLGIGVVGTFTIHVSFPKCNWLLKTIIALGIITAIAYFTEKLKMYIPSRHYSYEEMLISIAATTLGFCLVSMLTLAVRAVKGFFHLVTASHAS
;
A
#
# COMPACT_ATOMS: atom_id res chain seq x y z
N MET A 1 14.21 32.98 11.44
CA MET A 1 12.96 32.17 11.39
C MET A 1 13.32 30.69 11.41
N LYS A 2 12.78 29.94 12.39
CA LYS A 2 13.09 28.54 12.74
C LYS A 2 13.03 27.62 11.50
N LYS A 3 14.20 27.12 11.03
CA LYS A 3 14.29 26.05 10.03
C LYS A 3 13.73 24.78 10.68
N SER A 4 12.41 24.58 10.57
CA SER A 4 11.73 23.51 11.29
C SER A 4 12.36 22.16 10.95
N ARG A 5 12.72 21.39 11.99
CA ARG A 5 13.21 20.01 11.91
C ARG A 5 12.14 19.16 11.21
N ARG A 6 12.18 19.09 9.87
CA ARG A 6 11.36 18.15 9.07
C ARG A 6 11.90 16.71 9.16
N TRP A 7 13.14 16.58 9.62
CA TRP A 7 13.83 15.31 9.81
C TRP A 7 13.09 14.28 10.68
N PRO A 8 12.57 14.61 11.88
CA PRO A 8 11.77 13.67 12.68
C PRO A 8 10.52 13.15 11.95
N LEU A 9 9.86 14.00 11.15
CA LEU A 9 8.69 13.58 10.36
C LEU A 9 9.10 12.64 9.22
N ILE A 10 10.22 12.89 8.56
CA ILE A 10 10.77 11.99 7.53
C ILE A 10 11.09 10.63 8.16
N VAL A 11 11.80 10.61 9.30
CA VAL A 11 12.14 9.39 10.01
C VAL A 11 10.87 8.62 10.42
N PHE A 12 9.88 9.31 10.97
CA PHE A 12 8.60 8.70 11.35
C PHE A 12 7.88 8.07 10.16
N LEU A 13 7.82 8.75 9.00
CA LEU A 13 7.22 8.20 7.78
C LEU A 13 7.97 6.95 7.29
N TRP A 14 9.30 6.97 7.32
CA TRP A 14 10.11 5.80 6.95
C TRP A 14 9.90 4.64 7.92
N VAL A 15 9.79 4.89 9.22
CA VAL A 15 9.49 3.85 10.22
C VAL A 15 8.14 3.21 9.93
N ILE A 16 7.10 4.00 9.66
CA ILE A 16 5.77 3.47 9.28
C ILE A 16 5.88 2.67 7.98
N PHE A 17 6.53 3.22 6.96
CA PHE A 17 6.65 2.57 5.66
C PHE A 17 7.37 1.22 5.76
N ILE A 18 8.53 1.19 6.43
CA ILE A 18 9.29 -0.05 6.67
C ILE A 18 8.44 -1.03 7.49
N SER A 19 7.79 -0.58 8.56
CA SER A 19 6.93 -1.43 9.37
C SER A 19 5.80 -2.05 8.56
N MET A 20 5.14 -1.30 7.67
CA MET A 20 4.08 -1.86 6.81
C MET A 20 4.64 -2.90 5.85
N VAL A 21 5.78 -2.62 5.21
CA VAL A 21 6.45 -3.58 4.32
C VAL A 21 6.85 -4.85 5.08
N THR A 22 7.39 -4.72 6.29
CA THR A 22 7.76 -5.85 7.14
C THR A 22 6.54 -6.70 7.52
N VAL A 23 5.42 -6.07 7.92
CA VAL A 23 4.18 -6.80 8.24
C VAL A 23 3.65 -7.54 7.03
N VAL A 24 3.62 -6.89 5.86
CA VAL A 24 3.15 -7.54 4.62
C VAL A 24 4.09 -8.67 4.20
N ALA A 25 5.39 -8.49 4.32
CA ALA A 25 6.37 -9.53 4.04
C ALA A 25 6.19 -10.72 5.00
N TYR A 26 6.04 -10.47 6.30
CA TYR A 26 5.79 -11.50 7.31
C TYR A 26 4.51 -12.30 7.00
N LEU A 27 3.39 -11.60 6.74
CA LEU A 27 2.13 -12.25 6.38
C LEU A 27 2.20 -12.99 5.03
N SER A 28 3.01 -12.50 4.09
CA SER A 28 3.20 -13.14 2.78
C SER A 28 4.09 -14.38 2.87
N PHE A 29 5.05 -14.41 3.79
CA PHE A 29 5.97 -15.53 4.02
C PHE A 29 5.50 -16.52 5.07
N GLN A 30 4.35 -16.25 5.70
CA GLN A 30 3.77 -17.21 6.61
C GLN A 30 3.29 -18.47 5.87
N ASN A 31 3.48 -19.62 6.52
CA ASN A 31 3.13 -20.93 5.99
C ASN A 31 1.65 -20.96 5.58
N GLY A 32 1.32 -21.72 4.53
CA GLY A 32 -0.04 -21.73 3.97
C GLY A 32 -1.12 -22.14 4.98
N GLU A 33 -0.77 -23.02 5.91
CA GLU A 33 -1.62 -23.50 7.01
C GLU A 33 -1.97 -22.38 7.99
N ASP A 34 -0.97 -21.64 8.47
CA ASP A 34 -1.13 -20.58 9.47
C ASP A 34 -1.95 -19.40 8.93
N ALA A 35 -1.72 -19.05 7.66
CA ALA A 35 -2.51 -18.00 7.01
C ALA A 35 -3.98 -18.39 6.83
N LYS A 36 -4.28 -19.68 6.62
CA LYS A 36 -5.65 -20.19 6.57
C LYS A 36 -6.31 -20.15 7.96
N ILE A 37 -5.57 -20.48 9.02
CA ILE A 37 -6.06 -20.41 10.41
C ILE A 37 -6.40 -18.96 10.78
N LEU A 38 -5.51 -18.01 10.50
CA LEU A 38 -5.76 -16.58 10.71
C LEU A 38 -6.98 -16.09 9.94
N GLY A 39 -7.11 -16.49 8.67
CA GLY A 39 -8.28 -16.18 7.86
C GLY A 39 -9.58 -16.70 8.46
N LYS A 40 -9.62 -17.97 8.89
CA LYS A 40 -10.78 -18.57 9.55
C LYS A 40 -11.15 -17.86 10.85
N GLN A 41 -10.17 -17.47 11.68
CA GLN A 41 -10.43 -16.72 12.91
C GLN A 41 -11.03 -15.34 12.64
N LEU A 42 -10.57 -14.66 11.59
CA LEU A 42 -11.07 -13.36 11.18
C LEU A 42 -12.49 -13.45 10.64
N VAL A 43 -12.78 -14.46 9.81
CA VAL A 43 -14.14 -14.75 9.32
C VAL A 43 -15.05 -15.10 10.48
N ASN A 44 -14.66 -15.97 11.41
CA ASN A 44 -15.47 -16.30 12.58
C ASN A 44 -15.82 -15.07 13.41
N LYS A 45 -14.87 -14.17 13.65
CA LYS A 45 -15.14 -12.90 14.34
C LYS A 45 -16.07 -11.98 13.56
N LEU A 46 -15.96 -11.93 12.24
CA LEU A 46 -16.85 -11.14 11.37
C LEU A 46 -18.27 -11.73 11.34
N THR A 47 -18.39 -13.06 11.36
CA THR A 47 -19.68 -13.77 11.43
C THR A 47 -20.33 -13.65 12.81
N GLU A 48 -19.54 -13.57 13.91
CA GLU A 48 -20.06 -13.27 15.25
C GLU A 48 -20.50 -11.80 15.41
N THR A 49 -19.84 -10.86 14.72
CA THR A 49 -20.10 -9.42 14.86
C THR A 49 -21.09 -8.86 13.84
N SER A 50 -21.29 -9.53 12.71
CA SER A 50 -22.14 -9.07 11.60
C SER A 50 -23.22 -10.09 11.32
N TYR A 51 -24.43 -9.60 10.98
CA TYR A 51 -25.67 -10.27 10.58
C TYR A 51 -25.58 -11.35 9.46
N LEU A 52 -24.42 -11.93 9.16
CA LEU A 52 -24.22 -13.03 8.22
C LEU A 52 -24.50 -14.39 8.88
N GLN A 53 -25.63 -14.48 9.56
CA GLN A 53 -26.20 -15.75 10.01
C GLN A 53 -26.90 -16.43 8.82
N LYS A 54 -26.15 -16.80 7.78
CA LYS A 54 -26.61 -17.71 6.73
C LYS A 54 -25.46 -18.09 5.81
N GLY A 55 -24.79 -19.17 6.17
CA GLY A 55 -23.92 -19.90 5.27
C GLY A 55 -23.33 -21.10 5.98
N ASN A 56 -24.17 -22.10 6.27
CA ASN A 56 -23.84 -23.27 7.09
C ASN A 56 -23.08 -24.35 6.29
N THR A 57 -22.44 -23.96 5.18
CA THR A 57 -21.76 -24.86 4.25
C THR A 57 -20.26 -24.57 4.28
N GLU A 58 -19.41 -25.60 4.45
CA GLU A 58 -17.95 -25.45 4.51
C GLU A 58 -17.36 -24.68 3.31
N GLU A 59 -18.01 -24.78 2.16
CA GLU A 59 -17.65 -24.10 0.91
C GLU A 59 -17.81 -22.58 0.96
N GLU A 60 -18.88 -22.07 1.62
CA GLU A 60 -19.12 -20.63 1.78
C GLU A 60 -18.10 -20.02 2.75
N MET A 61 -17.75 -20.74 3.81
CA MET A 61 -16.72 -20.32 4.77
C MET A 61 -15.33 -20.26 4.13
N LEU A 62 -15.00 -21.20 3.24
CA LEU A 62 -13.76 -21.17 2.46
C LEU A 62 -13.73 -19.97 1.50
N THR A 63 -14.85 -19.69 0.82
CA THR A 63 -14.98 -18.57 -0.11
C THR A 63 -14.87 -17.22 0.62
N LEU A 64 -15.55 -17.05 1.75
CA LEU A 64 -15.42 -15.86 2.60
C LEU A 64 -13.99 -15.66 3.11
N THR A 65 -13.34 -16.75 3.55
CA THR A 65 -11.93 -16.70 4.01
C THR A 65 -11.01 -16.24 2.89
N TYR A 66 -11.20 -16.75 1.68
CA TYR A 66 -10.43 -16.34 0.50
C TYR A 66 -10.66 -14.86 0.16
N LEU A 67 -11.91 -14.41 0.21
CA LEU A 67 -12.31 -13.05 -0.10
C LEU A 67 -11.75 -12.04 0.92
N VAL A 68 -11.86 -12.32 2.23
CA VAL A 68 -11.26 -11.52 3.30
C VAL A 68 -9.73 -11.43 3.13
N ARG A 69 -9.08 -12.54 2.78
CA ARG A 69 -7.63 -12.54 2.50
C ARG A 69 -7.28 -11.65 1.31
N GLN A 70 -8.05 -11.72 0.23
CA GLN A 70 -7.81 -10.95 -0.99
C GLN A 70 -8.04 -9.45 -0.75
N PHE A 71 -9.08 -9.07 -0.01
CA PHE A 71 -9.31 -7.68 0.40
C PHE A 71 -8.23 -7.19 1.36
N GLY A 72 -7.86 -7.97 2.38
CA GLY A 72 -6.77 -7.62 3.30
C GLY A 72 -5.46 -7.35 2.56
N ARG A 73 -5.14 -8.20 1.58
CA ARG A 73 -4.01 -8.01 0.68
C ARG A 73 -4.14 -6.72 -0.14
N PHE A 74 -5.28 -6.52 -0.78
CA PHE A 74 -5.54 -5.32 -1.59
C PHE A 74 -5.33 -4.04 -0.76
N PHE A 75 -5.94 -3.93 0.41
CA PHE A 75 -5.81 -2.75 1.28
C PHE A 75 -4.40 -2.58 1.83
N ALA A 76 -3.68 -3.67 2.13
CA ALA A 76 -2.30 -3.59 2.57
C ALA A 76 -1.37 -3.01 1.49
N PHE A 77 -1.48 -3.48 0.25
CA PHE A 77 -0.69 -2.98 -0.87
C PHE A 77 -1.11 -1.57 -1.32
N LEU A 78 -2.41 -1.25 -1.24
CA LEU A 78 -2.91 0.11 -1.40
C LEU A 78 -2.25 1.07 -0.39
N GLY A 79 -2.20 0.68 0.89
CA GLY A 79 -1.56 1.44 1.95
C GLY A 79 -0.06 1.64 1.71
N ILE A 80 0.65 0.58 1.30
CA ILE A 80 2.07 0.67 0.88
C ILE A 80 2.23 1.66 -0.28
N GLY A 81 1.34 1.63 -1.28
CA GLY A 81 1.34 2.55 -2.40
C GLY A 81 1.18 4.01 -1.97
N VAL A 82 0.23 4.30 -1.07
CA VAL A 82 -0.02 5.65 -0.54
C VAL A 82 1.14 6.13 0.34
N VAL A 83 1.46 5.38 1.40
CA VAL A 83 2.47 5.77 2.39
C VAL A 83 3.87 5.79 1.76
N GLY A 84 4.20 4.80 0.93
CA GLY A 84 5.49 4.74 0.23
C GLY A 84 5.69 5.90 -0.73
N THR A 85 4.69 6.20 -1.56
CA THR A 85 4.75 7.33 -2.49
C THR A 85 4.90 8.66 -1.75
N PHE A 86 4.13 8.85 -0.67
CA PHE A 86 4.21 10.06 0.15
C PHE A 86 5.58 10.20 0.83
N THR A 87 6.09 9.11 1.41
CA THR A 87 7.40 9.08 2.09
C THR A 87 8.53 9.48 1.14
N ILE A 88 8.53 8.96 -0.09
CA ILE A 88 9.55 9.28 -1.09
C ILE A 88 9.44 10.74 -1.56
N HIS A 89 8.23 11.24 -1.80
CA HIS A 89 8.01 12.64 -2.20
C HIS A 89 8.49 13.64 -1.14
N VAL A 90 8.28 13.34 0.14
CA VAL A 90 8.70 14.18 1.27
C VAL A 90 10.21 14.08 1.52
N SER A 91 10.81 12.91 1.33
CA SER A 91 12.24 12.65 1.61
C SER A 91 13.19 13.35 0.65
N PHE A 92 12.79 13.55 -0.61
CA PHE A 92 13.65 14.14 -1.63
C PHE A 92 13.19 15.54 -2.05
N PRO A 93 13.16 16.57 -1.18
CA PRO A 93 12.54 17.87 -1.51
C PRO A 93 13.18 18.56 -2.73
N LYS A 94 14.49 18.41 -2.95
CA LYS A 94 15.26 19.07 -4.01
C LYS A 94 15.19 18.41 -5.39
N CYS A 95 14.67 17.19 -5.48
CA CYS A 95 14.64 16.45 -6.76
C CYS A 95 13.49 16.92 -7.66
N ASN A 96 13.60 16.70 -8.97
CA ASN A 96 12.48 16.91 -9.90
C ASN A 96 11.32 15.99 -9.56
N TRP A 97 10.09 16.50 -9.63
CA TRP A 97 8.89 15.72 -9.27
C TRP A 97 8.75 14.44 -10.11
N LEU A 98 9.03 14.53 -11.42
CA LEU A 98 9.05 13.36 -12.31
C LEU A 98 10.06 12.30 -11.87
N LEU A 99 11.25 12.70 -11.39
CA LEU A 99 12.24 11.73 -10.94
C LEU A 99 11.79 11.05 -9.64
N LYS A 100 11.16 11.80 -8.72
CA LYS A 100 10.60 11.23 -7.48
C LYS A 100 9.46 10.26 -7.77
N THR A 101 8.57 10.58 -8.71
CA THR A 101 7.46 9.70 -9.07
C THR A 101 7.96 8.41 -9.72
N ILE A 102 8.95 8.49 -10.61
CA ILE A 102 9.57 7.30 -11.22
C ILE A 102 10.25 6.42 -10.16
N ILE A 103 11.04 7.02 -9.27
CA ILE A 103 11.70 6.28 -8.17
C ILE A 103 10.64 5.65 -7.25
N ALA A 104 9.59 6.40 -6.89
CA ALA A 104 8.51 5.89 -6.06
C ALA A 104 7.82 4.70 -6.71
N LEU A 105 7.41 4.83 -7.97
CA LEU A 105 6.78 3.77 -8.73
C LEU A 105 7.69 2.53 -8.82
N GLY A 106 8.98 2.71 -9.09
CA GLY A 106 9.94 1.62 -9.16
C GLY A 106 10.05 0.85 -7.84
N ILE A 107 10.22 1.57 -6.72
CA ILE A 107 10.39 0.95 -5.40
C ILE A 107 9.13 0.20 -4.97
N ILE A 108 7.95 0.85 -5.02
CA ILE A 108 6.70 0.23 -4.55
C ILE A 108 6.29 -0.94 -5.45
N THR A 109 6.52 -0.86 -6.76
CA THR A 109 6.23 -1.95 -7.70
C THR A 109 7.17 -3.12 -7.48
N ALA A 110 8.46 -2.85 -7.25
CA ALA A 110 9.42 -3.89 -6.89
C ALA A 110 9.00 -4.61 -5.60
N ILE A 111 8.56 -3.88 -4.57
CA ILE A 111 8.04 -4.49 -3.33
C ILE A 111 6.82 -5.39 -3.62
N ALA A 112 5.84 -4.91 -4.38
CA ALA A 112 4.66 -5.70 -4.74
C ALA A 112 5.00 -6.96 -5.57
N TYR A 113 5.99 -6.87 -6.44
CA TYR A 113 6.48 -7.99 -7.23
C TYR A 113 7.26 -9.01 -6.38
N PHE A 114 8.24 -8.55 -5.60
CA PHE A 114 9.10 -9.42 -4.80
C PHE A 114 8.34 -10.14 -3.70
N THR A 115 7.36 -9.49 -3.06
CA THR A 115 6.52 -10.12 -2.02
C THR A 115 5.75 -11.34 -2.52
N GLU A 116 5.38 -11.39 -3.81
CA GLU A 116 4.77 -12.58 -4.41
C GLU A 116 5.82 -13.55 -4.97
N LYS A 117 6.85 -13.02 -5.65
CA LYS A 117 7.89 -13.88 -6.23
C LYS A 117 8.63 -14.69 -5.19
N LEU A 118 8.95 -14.10 -4.04
CA LEU A 118 9.69 -14.77 -2.99
C LEU A 118 8.90 -15.93 -2.34
N LYS A 119 7.57 -16.03 -2.56
CA LYS A 119 6.79 -17.19 -2.11
C LYS A 119 7.19 -18.50 -2.80
N MET A 120 7.82 -18.45 -3.97
CA MET A 120 8.30 -19.65 -4.68
C MET A 120 9.35 -20.45 -3.89
N TYR A 121 10.01 -19.82 -2.92
CA TYR A 121 11.04 -20.45 -2.09
C TYR A 121 10.46 -21.07 -0.81
N ILE A 122 9.16 -20.94 -0.55
CA ILE A 122 8.51 -21.45 0.66
C ILE A 122 7.83 -22.78 0.34
N PRO A 123 8.24 -23.90 0.97
CA PRO A 123 7.54 -25.16 0.82
C PRO A 123 6.09 -25.01 1.33
N SER A 124 5.11 -25.42 0.51
CA SER A 124 3.64 -25.25 0.66
C SER A 124 3.00 -24.04 -0.04
N ARG A 125 3.76 -23.06 -0.55
CA ARG A 125 3.23 -21.89 -1.26
C ARG A 125 3.60 -21.95 -2.73
N HIS A 126 2.62 -21.76 -3.62
CA HIS A 126 2.86 -21.58 -5.04
C HIS A 126 2.69 -20.12 -5.43
N TYR A 127 3.53 -19.69 -6.36
CA TYR A 127 3.40 -18.39 -7.02
C TYR A 127 2.05 -18.32 -7.74
N SER A 128 1.23 -17.32 -7.39
CA SER A 128 -0.03 -17.05 -8.10
C SER A 128 0.07 -15.73 -8.85
N TYR A 129 -0.14 -15.80 -10.17
CA TYR A 129 -0.08 -14.64 -11.04
C TYR A 129 -1.20 -13.64 -10.76
N GLU A 130 -2.42 -14.12 -10.48
CA GLU A 130 -3.57 -13.27 -10.18
C GLU A 130 -3.34 -12.46 -8.89
N GLU A 131 -2.80 -13.12 -7.87
CA GLU A 131 -2.44 -12.52 -6.60
C GLU A 131 -1.35 -11.44 -6.74
N MET A 132 -0.37 -11.67 -7.62
CA MET A 132 0.64 -10.67 -7.99
C MET A 132 -0.01 -9.44 -8.62
N LEU A 133 -0.88 -9.64 -9.62
CA LEU A 133 -1.54 -8.55 -10.34
C LEU A 133 -2.39 -7.68 -9.42
N ILE A 134 -3.14 -8.29 -8.50
CA ILE A 134 -3.93 -7.54 -7.51
C ILE A 134 -3.05 -6.64 -6.65
N SER A 135 -1.86 -7.13 -6.27
CA SER A 135 -0.92 -6.36 -5.44
C SER A 135 -0.32 -5.19 -6.21
N ILE A 136 0.09 -5.43 -7.46
CA ILE A 136 0.62 -4.40 -8.34
C ILE A 136 -0.46 -3.36 -8.64
N ALA A 137 -1.69 -3.78 -8.96
CA ALA A 137 -2.82 -2.90 -9.22
C ALA A 137 -3.16 -2.04 -8.00
N ALA A 138 -3.27 -2.63 -6.81
CA ALA A 138 -3.56 -1.92 -5.56
C ALA A 138 -2.45 -0.90 -5.23
N THR A 139 -1.19 -1.31 -5.35
CA THR A 139 -0.04 -0.43 -5.09
C THR A 139 0.00 0.73 -6.09
N THR A 140 -0.24 0.45 -7.37
CA THR A 140 -0.29 1.45 -8.44
C THR A 140 -1.44 2.43 -8.23
N LEU A 141 -2.61 1.95 -7.78
CA LEU A 141 -3.74 2.81 -7.46
C LEU A 141 -3.39 3.76 -6.29
N GLY A 142 -2.77 3.25 -5.22
CA GLY A 142 -2.28 4.07 -4.12
C GLY A 142 -1.26 5.13 -4.56
N PHE A 143 -0.35 4.76 -5.47
CA PHE A 143 0.59 5.69 -6.09
C PHE A 143 -0.09 6.77 -6.94
N CYS A 144 -1.05 6.40 -7.78
CA CYS A 144 -1.78 7.32 -8.63
C CYS A 144 -2.53 8.36 -7.79
N LEU A 145 -3.18 7.94 -6.71
CA LEU A 145 -3.89 8.84 -5.79
C LEU A 145 -2.95 9.92 -5.23
N VAL A 146 -1.80 9.52 -4.70
CA VAL A 146 -0.83 10.48 -4.12
C VAL A 146 -0.18 11.35 -5.20
N SER A 147 0.14 10.76 -6.36
CA SER A 147 0.75 11.50 -7.48
C SER A 147 -0.21 12.56 -8.04
N MET A 148 -1.49 12.23 -8.23
CA MET A 148 -2.50 13.19 -8.66
C MET A 148 -2.71 14.30 -7.62
N LEU A 149 -2.79 13.94 -6.33
CA LEU A 149 -2.94 14.91 -5.25
C LEU A 149 -1.74 15.87 -5.19
N THR A 150 -0.51 15.36 -5.29
CA THR A 150 0.69 16.21 -5.29
C THR A 150 0.78 17.08 -6.54
N LEU A 151 0.35 16.59 -7.70
CA LEU A 151 0.28 17.37 -8.93
C LEU A 151 -0.74 18.50 -8.81
N ALA A 152 -1.95 18.21 -8.33
CA ALA A 152 -3.01 19.20 -8.11
C ALA A 152 -2.56 20.32 -7.16
N VAL A 153 -1.94 19.97 -6.03
CA VAL A 153 -1.39 20.96 -5.09
C VAL A 153 -0.32 21.84 -5.74
N ARG A 154 0.52 21.29 -6.62
CA ARG A 154 1.52 22.07 -7.36
C ARG A 154 0.89 22.98 -8.41
N ALA A 155 -0.12 22.49 -9.14
CA ALA A 155 -0.85 23.27 -10.13
C ALA A 155 -1.55 24.48 -9.48
N VAL A 156 -2.24 24.25 -8.36
CA VAL A 156 -2.89 25.31 -7.58
C VAL A 156 -1.87 26.35 -7.09
N LYS A 157 -0.74 25.91 -6.51
CA LYS A 157 0.33 26.84 -6.09
C LYS A 157 0.93 27.63 -7.25
N GLY A 158 1.13 26.98 -8.40
CA GLY A 158 1.62 27.65 -9.61
C GLY A 158 0.63 28.71 -10.11
N PHE A 159 -0.66 28.40 -10.14
CA PHE A 159 -1.71 29.34 -10.52
C PHE A 159 -1.76 30.54 -9.58
N PHE A 160 -1.77 30.34 -8.26
CA PHE A 160 -1.75 31.44 -7.30
C PHE A 160 -0.51 32.32 -7.45
N HIS A 161 0.66 31.72 -7.70
CA HIS A 161 1.90 32.47 -7.91
C HIS A 161 1.83 33.35 -9.17
N LEU A 162 1.25 32.84 -10.25
CA LEU A 162 1.03 33.60 -11.49
C LEU A 162 0.05 34.76 -11.26
N VAL A 163 -1.05 34.53 -10.54
CA VAL A 163 -2.02 35.58 -10.19
C VAL A 163 -1.38 36.67 -9.33
N THR A 164 -0.60 36.30 -8.31
CA THR A 164 0.11 37.31 -7.48
C THR A 164 1.17 38.08 -8.26
N ALA A 165 1.85 37.44 -9.23
CA ALA A 165 2.83 38.12 -10.07
C ALA A 165 2.15 39.10 -11.05
N SER A 166 0.96 38.77 -11.55
CA SER A 166 0.16 39.63 -12.42
C SER A 166 -0.47 40.83 -11.70
N HIS A 167 -0.69 40.76 -10.38
CA HIS A 167 -1.19 41.90 -9.59
C HIS A 167 -0.08 42.81 -9.07
N ALA A 168 1.19 42.42 -9.20
CA ALA A 168 2.35 43.20 -8.77
C ALA A 168 3.04 43.98 -9.91
N SER A 169 2.54 43.85 -11.16
CA SER A 169 2.94 44.61 -12.35
C SER A 169 1.93 45.69 -12.68
#